data_AF-A0A3N0I452-F1
#
_entry.id   AF-A0A3N0I452-F1
#
_cell.length_a   1.000
_cell.length_b   1.000
_cell.length_c   1.000
_cell.angle_alpha   90.00
_cell.angle_beta   90.00
_cell.angle_gamma   90.00
#
_symmetry.space_group_name_H-M   'P 1'
#
loop_
_entity.id
_entity.type
_entity.pdbx_description
1 polymer ?
#
loop_
_entity_poly.entity_id
_entity_poly.type
_entity_poly.pdbx_seq_one_letter_code
_entity_poly.pdbx_strand_id
1 'polypeptide(L)' 'MLLEEEKKWILKNVPNGEKIINMKNPNDVIGALCDYSVAAMTRDDEPTQKTYEAEAIMDRIANDDDDWPKWDGDN' A
#
# COMPACT_ATOMS: atom_id res chain seq x y z
N MET A 1 -11.42 -1.66 2.91
CA MET A 1 -11.51 -0.46 2.00
C MET A 1 -10.55 0.64 2.47
N LEU A 2 -10.11 1.60 1.64
CA LEU A 2 -9.17 2.68 2.07
C LEU A 2 -9.79 3.64 3.10
N LEU A 3 -9.03 3.99 4.14
CA LEU A 3 -9.39 4.98 5.16
C LEU A 3 -9.17 6.41 4.63
N GLU A 4 -9.87 7.39 5.21
CA GLU A 4 -9.78 8.80 4.77
C GLU A 4 -8.37 9.39 4.92
N GLU A 5 -7.63 9.00 5.96
CA GLU A 5 -6.24 9.45 6.17
C GLU A 5 -5.29 8.84 5.14
N GLU A 6 -5.51 7.58 4.76
CA GLU A 6 -4.74 6.89 3.72
C GLU A 6 -5.00 7.50 2.36
N LYS A 7 -6.26 7.83 2.04
CA LYS A 7 -6.60 8.54 0.80
C LYS A 7 -5.86 9.87 0.71
N LYS A 8 -5.84 10.65 1.79
CA LYS A 8 -5.10 11.93 1.84
C LYS A 8 -3.60 11.73 1.65
N TRP A 9 -3.04 10.70 2.28
CA TRP A 9 -1.63 10.38 2.13
C TRP A 9 -1.29 9.95 0.70
N ILE A 10 -2.11 9.09 0.08
CA ILE A 10 -1.96 8.61 -1.30
C ILE A 10 -2.03 9.79 -2.28
N LEU A 11 -3.03 10.67 -2.15
CA LEU A 11 -3.16 11.86 -3.00
C LEU A 11 -1.96 12.81 -2.91
N LYS A 12 -1.30 12.87 -1.75
CA LYS A 12 -0.15 13.75 -1.51
C LYS A 12 1.16 13.17 -2.03
N ASN A 13 1.35 11.85 -1.90
CA ASN A 13 2.67 11.23 -2.06
C ASN A 13 2.79 10.34 -3.30
N VAL A 14 1.70 9.72 -3.74
CA VAL A 14 1.74 8.70 -4.78
C VAL A 14 1.37 9.32 -6.14
N PRO A 15 2.21 9.17 -7.17
CA PRO A 15 1.86 9.57 -8.53
C PRO A 15 0.57 8.88 -8.99
N ASN A 16 -0.34 9.64 -9.60
CA ASN A 16 -1.68 9.17 -9.99
C ASN A 16 -2.55 8.70 -8.79
N GLY A 17 -2.32 9.23 -7.59
CA GLY A 17 -3.06 8.88 -6.38
C GLY A 17 -4.59 8.97 -6.54
N GLU A 18 -5.11 9.92 -7.33
CA GLU A 18 -6.54 10.01 -7.64
C GLU A 18 -7.10 8.76 -8.31
N LYS A 19 -6.33 8.13 -9.19
CA LYS A 19 -6.73 6.87 -9.84
C LYS A 19 -6.77 5.75 -8.81
N ILE A 20 -5.77 5.69 -7.93
CA ILE A 20 -5.61 4.64 -6.91
C ILE A 20 -6.77 4.67 -5.90
N ILE A 21 -7.12 5.84 -5.37
CA ILE A 21 -8.20 5.95 -4.36
C ILE A 21 -9.59 5.61 -4.91
N ASN A 22 -9.76 5.63 -6.23
CA ASN A 22 -11.01 5.30 -6.93
C ASN A 22 -11.04 3.84 -7.44
N MET A 23 -9.98 3.05 -7.23
CA MET A 23 -9.97 1.63 -7.56
C MET A 23 -10.96 0.88 -6.65
N LYS A 24 -11.74 -0.01 -7.26
CA LYS A 24 -12.74 -0.81 -6.53
C LYS A 24 -12.15 -2.11 -5.99
N ASN A 25 -11.12 -2.63 -6.64
CA ASN A 25 -10.47 -3.89 -6.27
C ASN A 25 -9.31 -3.59 -5.30
N PRO A 26 -9.32 -4.15 -4.08
CA PRO A 26 -8.22 -3.97 -3.12
C PRO A 26 -6.87 -4.43 -3.68
N ASN A 27 -6.84 -5.48 -4.50
CA ASN A 27 -5.60 -5.97 -5.12
C ASN A 27 -4.99 -4.96 -6.11
N ASP A 28 -5.82 -4.20 -6.82
CA ASP A 28 -5.33 -3.15 -7.73
C ASP A 28 -4.69 -2.00 -6.93
N VAL A 29 -5.27 -1.67 -5.76
CA VAL A 29 -4.71 -0.67 -4.83
C VAL A 29 -3.37 -1.14 -4.27
N ILE A 30 -3.30 -2.40 -3.80
CA ILE A 30 -2.07 -3.00 -3.29
C ILE A 30 -1.00 -3.03 -4.38
N GLY A 31 -1.32 -3.46 -5.59
CA GLY A 31 -0.38 -3.49 -6.72
C GLY A 31 0.20 -2.10 -7.00
N ALA A 32 -0.64 -1.06 -7.05
CA ALA A 32 -0.18 0.31 -7.29
C ALA A 32 0.68 0.87 -6.13
N LEU A 33 0.37 0.50 -4.88
CA LEU A 33 1.18 0.89 -3.71
C LEU A 33 2.50 0.13 -3.64
N CYS A 34 2.56 -1.11 -4.12
CA CYS A 34 3.78 -1.91 -4.22
C CYS A 34 4.73 -1.32 -5.27
N ASP A 35 4.21 -0.97 -6.45
CA ASP A 35 5.01 -0.29 -7.48
C ASP A 35 5.58 1.04 -6.96
N TYR A 36 4.78 1.78 -6.19
CA TYR A 36 5.23 3.01 -5.53
C TYR A 36 6.27 2.74 -4.44
N SER A 37 6.07 1.72 -3.59
CA SER A 37 6.95 1.45 -2.45
C SER A 37 8.36 1.12 -2.94
N VAL A 38 8.48 0.33 -4.01
CA VAL A 38 9.73 0.02 -4.72
C VAL A 38 10.35 1.29 -5.31
N ALA A 39 9.56 2.12 -5.99
CA ALA A 39 10.06 3.38 -6.57
C ALA A 39 10.49 4.42 -5.51
N ALA A 40 9.96 4.31 -4.28
CA ALA A 40 10.27 5.18 -3.15
C ALA A 40 11.48 4.72 -2.33
N MET A 41 12.06 3.55 -2.62
CA MET A 41 13.31 3.09 -2.02
C MET A 41 14.48 3.99 -2.46
N THR A 42 15.55 3.98 -1.68
CA THR A 42 16.79 4.68 -2.07
C THR A 42 17.49 3.96 -3.23
N ARG A 43 18.53 4.58 -3.77
CA ARG A 43 19.36 3.98 -4.83
C ARG A 43 20.05 2.68 -4.39
N ASP A 44 20.27 2.50 -3.08
CA ASP A 44 20.93 1.33 -2.51
C ASP A 44 19.91 0.28 -2.05
N ASP A 45 18.68 0.33 -2.58
CA ASP A 45 17.56 -0.54 -2.21
C ASP A 45 17.21 -0.52 -0.70
N GLU A 46 17.53 0.58 -0.02
CA GLU A 46 17.10 0.79 1.38
C GLU A 46 15.68 1.36 1.42
N PRO A 47 14.78 0.80 2.24
CA PRO A 47 13.43 1.32 2.41
C PRO A 47 13.44 2.70 3.06
N THR A 48 12.63 3.60 2.54
CA THR A 48 12.43 4.93 3.14
C THR A 48 11.19 4.94 4.03
N GLN A 49 10.99 6.03 4.78
CA GLN A 49 9.73 6.22 5.51
C GLN A 49 8.50 6.08 4.59
N LYS A 50 8.59 6.52 3.34
CA LYS A 50 7.49 6.42 2.37
C LYS A 50 7.24 4.99 1.91
N THR A 51 8.28 4.16 1.85
CA THR A 51 8.18 2.72 1.60
C THR A 51 7.37 2.06 2.71
N TYR A 52 7.76 2.29 3.98
CA TYR A 52 7.07 1.73 5.14
C TYR A 52 5.62 2.22 5.27
N GLU A 53 5.37 3.51 5.00
CA GLU A 53 4.01 4.08 5.03
C GLU A 53 3.12 3.45 3.94
N ALA A 54 3.65 3.19 2.74
CA ALA A 54 2.91 2.49 1.69
C ALA A 54 2.63 1.03 2.08
N GLU A 55 3.63 0.32 2.62
CA GLU A 55 3.51 -1.06 3.09
C GLU A 55 2.48 -1.21 4.20
N ALA A 56 2.47 -0.31 5.19
CA ALA A 56 1.47 -0.33 6.26
C ALA A 56 0.03 -0.22 5.73
N ILE A 57 -0.20 0.57 4.68
CA ILE A 57 -1.50 0.67 4.02
C ILE A 57 -1.83 -0.63 3.27
N MET A 58 -0.86 -1.20 2.55
CA MET A 58 -1.05 -2.48 1.85
C MET A 58 -1.40 -3.62 2.80
N ASP A 59 -0.63 -3.76 3.88
CA ASP A 59 -0.83 -4.77 4.90
C ASP A 59 -2.21 -4.64 5.54
N ARG A 60 -2.63 -3.42 5.86
CA ARG A 60 -3.97 -3.20 6.39
C ARG A 60 -5.04 -3.61 5.38
N ILE A 61 -4.93 -3.20 4.11
CA ILE A 61 -5.91 -3.59 3.07
C ILE A 61 -5.97 -5.11 2.93
N ALA A 62 -4.83 -5.80 2.92
CA ALA A 62 -4.74 -7.24 2.79
C ALA A 62 -5.33 -7.99 3.99
N ASN A 63 -5.16 -7.46 5.22
CA ASN A 63 -5.70 -8.06 6.44
C ASN A 63 -7.18 -7.69 6.72
N ASP A 64 -7.68 -6.63 6.08
CA ASP A 64 -9.09 -6.22 6.11
C ASP A 64 -9.94 -7.05 5.12
N ASP A 65 -9.28 -7.75 4.18
CA ASP A 65 -9.91 -8.72 3.27
C ASP A 65 -9.91 -10.11 3.94
N ASP A 66 -11.07 -10.52 4.46
CA ASP A 66 -11.25 -11.74 5.28
C ASP A 66 -10.98 -13.05 4.49
N ASP A 67 -10.76 -12.95 3.17
CA ASP A 67 -10.40 -14.05 2.26
C ASP A 67 -8.88 -14.29 2.16
N TRP A 68 -8.04 -13.47 2.79
CA TRP A 68 -6.59 -13.71 2.78
C TRP A 68 -6.21 -14.77 3.83
N PRO A 69 -5.44 -15.82 3.48
CA PRO A 69 -4.89 -16.72 4.48
C PRO A 69 -3.95 -15.93 5.39
N LYS A 70 -4.42 -15.69 6.63
CA LYS A 70 -3.61 -15.12 7.69
C LYS A 70 -2.44 -16.08 7.92
N TRP A 71 -1.24 -15.61 7.60
CA TRP A 71 -0.03 -16.39 7.79
C TRP A 71 0.28 -16.38 9.30
N ASP A 72 -0.14 -17.43 9.99
CA ASP A 72 0.27 -17.70 11.37
C ASP A 72 1.76 -18.07 11.31
N GLY A 73 2.62 -17.09 11.57
CA GLY A 73 4.08 -17.20 11.47
C GLY A 73 4.72 -18.13 12.51
N ASP A 74 4.31 -19.40 12.53
CA ASP A 74 5.00 -20.49 13.22
C ASP A 74 5.93 -21.21 12.24
N ASN A 75 7.17 -20.73 12.12
CA ASN A 75 8.32 -21.55 11.73
C ASN A 75 9.64 -20.99 12.28
#